data_AF-A0A843M8Q6-F1
#
_entry.id   AF-A0A843M8Q6-F1
#
_cell.length_a   1.000
_cell.length_b   1.000
_cell.length_c   1.000
_cell.angle_alpha   90.00
_cell.angle_beta   90.00
_cell.angle_gamma   90.00
#
_symmetry.space_group_name_H-M   'P 1'
#
loop_
_entity.id
_entity.type
_entity.pdbx_description
1 polymer ?
#
loop_
_entity_poly.entity_id
_entity_poly.type
_entity_poly.pdbx_seq_one_letter_code
_entity_poly.pdbx_strand_id
1 'polypeptide(L)' 'MDKKGTVYLVGSGPGGLSLMTKRAREVLDMAEVILYDQLPGEEILAS' A
#
# COMPACT_ATOMS: atom_id res chain seq x y z
N MET A 1 11.37 16.37 9.57
CA MET A 1 10.53 15.82 10.64
C MET A 1 10.65 14.31 10.51
N ASP A 2 11.35 13.67 11.43
CA ASP A 2 11.46 12.20 11.44
C ASP A 2 10.05 11.66 11.68
N LYS A 3 9.40 11.14 10.63
CA LYS A 3 7.98 10.72 10.64
C LYS A 3 7.78 9.38 11.37
N LYS A 4 8.52 9.14 12.45
CA LYS A 4 8.36 7.92 13.24
C LYS A 4 6.94 7.88 13.81
N GLY A 5 6.21 6.81 13.53
CA GLY A 5 4.83 6.61 13.99
C GLY A 5 3.72 7.21 13.11
N THR A 6 3.98 7.50 11.83
CA THR A 6 2.92 7.94 10.91
C THR A 6 2.17 6.75 10.31
N VAL A 7 0.84 6.80 10.29
CA VAL A 7 -0.03 5.82 9.63
C VAL A 7 -0.63 6.41 8.36
N TYR A 8 -0.61 5.64 7.28
CA TYR A 8 -1.26 5.97 6.02
C TYR A 8 -2.42 5.00 5.77
N LEU A 9 -3.62 5.54 5.52
CA LEU A 9 -4.73 4.76 4.97
C LEU A 9 -4.63 4.81 3.45
N VAL A 10 -4.43 3.65 2.84
CA VAL A 10 -4.16 3.51 1.41
C VAL A 10 -5.22 2.59 0.80
N GLY A 11 -5.85 3.04 -0.28
CA GLY A 11 -6.70 2.17 -1.09
C GLY A 11 -5.85 1.32 -2.04
N SER A 12 -6.03 0.00 -2.00
CA SER A 12 -5.41 -0.96 -2.92
C SER A 12 -5.99 -0.91 -4.34
N GLY A 13 -7.13 -0.23 -4.53
CA GLY A 13 -7.92 -0.33 -5.75
C GLY A 13 -8.66 -1.67 -5.82
N PRO A 14 -9.22 -2.04 -6.98
CA PRO A 14 -10.02 -3.26 -7.12
C PRO A 14 -9.19 -4.54 -7.32
N GLY A 15 -7.85 -4.48 -7.22
CA GLY A 15 -7.00 -5.68 -7.14
C GLY A 15 -5.80 -5.74 -8.09
N GLY A 16 -5.71 -4.88 -9.11
CA GLY A 16 -4.57 -4.85 -10.05
C GLY A 16 -3.55 -3.77 -9.74
N LEU A 17 -2.25 -4.05 -9.92
CA LEU A 17 -1.16 -3.10 -9.66
C LEU A 17 -1.29 -1.82 -10.51
N SER A 18 -1.71 -1.96 -11.77
CA SER A 18 -1.90 -0.84 -12.71
C SER A 18 -3.00 0.15 -12.30
N LEU A 19 -3.88 -0.26 -11.38
CA LEU A 19 -4.98 0.55 -10.86
C LEU A 19 -4.61 1.26 -9.54
N MET A 20 -3.41 1.01 -9.03
CA MET A 20 -2.89 1.69 -7.85
C MET A 20 -2.41 3.11 -8.21
N THR A 21 -2.65 4.07 -7.31
CA THR A 21 -2.06 5.40 -7.49
C THR A 21 -0.55 5.36 -7.29
N LYS A 22 0.19 6.24 -7.97
CA LYS A 22 1.65 6.37 -7.76
C LYS A 22 2.00 6.61 -6.29
N ARG A 23 1.19 7.42 -5.59
CA ARG A 23 1.41 7.72 -4.18
C ARG A 23 1.23 6.50 -3.28
N ALA A 24 0.28 5.62 -3.59
CA ALA A 24 0.09 4.38 -2.84
C ALA A 24 1.33 3.47 -2.96
N ARG A 25 1.92 3.35 -4.17
CA ARG A 25 3.16 2.59 -4.35
C ARG A 25 4.32 3.19 -3.54
N GLU A 26 4.52 4.51 -3.61
CA GLU A 26 5.56 5.20 -2.83
C GLU A 26 5.41 4.99 -1.31
N VAL A 27 4.17 4.94 -0.81
CA VAL A 27 3.89 4.70 0.61
C VAL A 27 4.17 3.25 0.99
N LEU A 28 3.78 2.29 0.16
CA LEU A 28 4.06 0.87 0.37
C LEU A 28 5.58 0.60 0.37
N ASP A 29 6.32 1.21 -0.56
CA ASP A 29 7.79 1.05 -0.67
C ASP A 29 8.55 1.56 0.56
N MET A 30 8.00 2.54 1.28
CA MET A 30 8.60 3.08 2.50
C MET A 30 8.03 2.49 3.79
N ALA A 31 6.99 1.65 3.71
CA ALA A 31 6.32 1.12 4.88
C ALA A 31 7.17 0.01 5.52
N GLU A 32 7.48 0.16 6.80
CA GLU A 32 8.14 -0.90 7.59
C GLU A 32 7.17 -2.05 7.91
N VAL A 33 5.88 -1.74 8.03
CA VAL A 33 4.80 -2.70 8.32
C VAL A 33 3.57 -2.33 7.50
N ILE A 34 2.96 -3.33 6.87
CA ILE A 34 1.72 -3.20 6.11
C ILE A 34 0.64 -4.05 6.78
N LEU A 35 -0.49 -3.43 7.11
CA LEU A 35 -1.70 -4.09 7.59
C LEU A 35 -2.76 -3.99 6.50
N TYR A 36 -3.36 -5.12 6.13
CA TYR A 36 -4.34 -5.21 5.05
C TYR A 36 -5.42 -6.25 5.38
N ASP A 37 -6.57 -6.16 4.70
CA ASP A 37 -7.66 -7.13 4.81
C ASP A 37 -7.60 -8.19 3.68
N GLN A 38 -8.68 -8.89 3.38
CA GLN A 38 -8.69 -9.94 2.34
C GLN A 38 -9.00 -9.42 0.92
N LEU A 39 -9.16 -8.10 0.73
CA LEU A 39 -9.59 -7.52 -0.55
C LEU A 39 -8.47 -7.18 -1.55
N PRO A 40 -7.23 -6.84 -1.14
CA PRO A 40 -6.14 -6.65 -2.10
C PRO A 40 -5.90 -7.92 -2.92
N GLY A 41 -5.73 -7.74 -4.23
CA GLY A 41 -5.46 -8.86 -5.14
C GLY A 41 -4.04 -9.42 -4.94
N GLU A 42 -3.85 -10.68 -5.32
CA GLU A 42 -2.56 -11.39 -5.24
C GLU A 42 -1.40 -10.64 -5.89
N GLU A 43 -1.68 -9.94 -7.00
CA GLU A 43 -0.68 -9.13 -7.70
C GLU A 43 -0.11 -8.01 -6.82
N ILE A 44 -0.95 -7.40 -5.97
CA ILE A 44 -0.54 -6.36 -5.02
C ILE A 44 0.30 -6.96 -3.90
N LEU A 45 -0.11 -8.13 -3.40
CA LEU A 45 0.56 -8.81 -2.29
C LEU A 45 1.92 -9.41 -2.66
N ALA A 46 2.12 -9.77 -3.93
CA ALA A 46 3.36 -10.35 -4.42
C ALA A 46 4.42 -9.33 -4.91
N SER A 47 4.17 -8.03 -4.73
CA SER A 47 4.93 -6.92 -5.33
C SER A 47 5.96 -6.22 -4.45
#